data_AF-A0A5B0R982-F1
#
_entry.id   AF-A0A5B0R982-F1
#
_cell.length_a   1.000
_cell.length_b   1.000
_cell.length_c   1.000
_cell.angle_alpha   90.00
_cell.angle_beta   90.00
_cell.angle_gamma   90.00
#
_symmetry.space_group_name_H-M   'P 1'
#
loop_
_entity.id
_entity.type
_entity.pdbx_description
1 polymer ?
#
loop_
_entity_poly.entity_id
_entity_poly.type
_entity_poly.pdbx_seq_one_letter_code
_entity_poly.pdbx_strand_id
1 'polypeptide(L)' 'MAITRMIYNSIMKRNSTYVSTIFAGSFIFSIGFDTLTSAWWEQHNKKKLWSTVRENLELK' A
#
# COMPACT_ATOMS: atom_id res chain seq x y z
N MET A 1 0.88 -26.10 -3.42
CA MET A 1 -0.03 -26.50 -2.31
C MET A 1 0.57 -26.33 -0.90
N ALA A 2 1.88 -26.54 -0.68
CA ALA A 2 2.47 -26.46 0.67
C ALA A 2 2.36 -25.07 1.34
N ILE A 3 2.65 -24.00 0.60
CA ILE A 3 2.60 -22.61 1.10
C ILE A 3 1.16 -22.23 1.51
N THR A 4 0.18 -22.52 0.67
CA THR A 4 -1.24 -22.26 0.98
C THR A 4 -1.70 -23.02 2.22
N ARG A 5 -1.26 -24.28 2.38
CA ARG A 5 -1.59 -25.11 3.55
C ARG A 5 -0.94 -24.57 4.83
N MET A 6 0.29 -24.07 4.73
CA MET A 6 0.98 -23.40 5.82
C MET A 6 0.24 -22.12 6.23
N ILE A 7 -0.09 -21.24 5.29
CA ILE A 7 -0.84 -19.99 5.56
C ILE A 7 -2.19 -20.31 6.21
N TYR A 8 -2.92 -21.30 5.67
CA TYR A 8 -4.21 -21.71 6.22
C TYR A 8 -4.08 -22.14 7.68
N ASN A 9 -3.12 -23.03 7.98
CA ASN A 9 -2.91 -23.53 9.33
C ASN A 9 -2.40 -22.47 10.31
N SER A 10 -1.61 -21.50 9.84
CA SER A 10 -1.01 -20.47 10.68
C SER A 10 -1.98 -19.35 11.05
N ILE A 11 -2.72 -18.81 10.08
CA ILE A 11 -3.49 -17.57 10.28
C ILE A 11 -4.98 -17.69 9.93
N MET A 12 -5.39 -18.63 9.07
CA MET A 12 -6.78 -18.70 8.59
C MET A 12 -7.65 -19.76 9.29
N LYS A 13 -7.07 -20.74 9.99
CA LYS A 13 -7.81 -21.88 10.56
C LYS A 13 -8.69 -21.50 11.76
N ARG A 14 -8.30 -20.52 12.58
CA ARG A 14 -9.09 -20.04 13.73
C ARG A 14 -9.72 -18.69 13.43
N ASN A 15 -11.02 -18.55 13.69
CA ASN A 15 -11.76 -17.31 13.44
C ASN A 15 -11.12 -16.09 14.12
N SER A 16 -10.67 -16.23 15.36
CA SER A 16 -10.02 -15.12 16.10
C SER A 16 -8.69 -14.67 15.49
N THR A 17 -7.85 -15.62 15.03
CA THR A 17 -6.58 -15.29 14.36
C THR A 17 -6.82 -14.76 12.96
N TYR A 18 -7.84 -15.26 12.27
CA TYR A 18 -8.21 -14.84 10.92
C TYR A 18 -8.64 -13.38 10.89
N VAL A 19 -9.61 -12.99 11.72
CA VAL A 19 -10.10 -11.61 11.80
C VAL A 19 -8.99 -10.66 12.24
N SER A 20 -8.19 -11.03 13.24
CA SER A 20 -7.06 -10.20 13.69
C SER A 20 -6.02 -9.99 12.58
N THR A 21 -5.77 -11.03 11.77
CA THR A 21 -4.83 -10.94 10.65
C THR A 21 -5.36 -10.04 9.53
N ILE A 22 -6.67 -10.07 9.27
CA ILE A 22 -7.30 -9.14 8.32
C ILE A 22 -7.13 -7.70 8.79
N PHE A 23 -7.42 -7.41 10.06
CA PHE A 23 -7.26 -6.05 10.59
C PHE A 23 -5.81 -5.57 10.56
N ALA A 24 -4.86 -6.39 11.03
CA ALA A 24 -3.44 -6.05 10.98
C ALA A 24 -2.98 -5.85 9.52
N GLY A 25 -3.39 -6.76 8.63
CA GLY A 25 -3.10 -6.69 7.20
C GLY A 25 -3.68 -5.44 6.55
N SER A 26 -4.90 -5.03 6.91
CA SER A 26 -5.54 -3.85 6.32
C SER A 26 -4.84 -2.55 6.69
N PHE A 27 -4.34 -2.41 7.92
CA PHE A 27 -3.59 -1.21 8.30
C PHE A 27 -2.26 -1.11 7.56
N ILE A 28 -1.51 -2.22 7.50
CA ILE A 28 -0.23 -2.27 6.78
C ILE A 28 -0.46 -2.03 5.29
N PHE A 29 -1.46 -2.68 4.71
CA PHE A 29 -1.82 -2.53 3.31
C PHE A 29 -2.26 -1.10 3.00
N SER A 30 -3.06 -0.46 3.84
CA SER A 30 -3.51 0.91 3.62
C SER A 30 -2.35 1.88 3.46
N ILE A 31 -1.35 1.81 4.34
CA ILE A 31 -0.17 2.69 4.30
C ILE A 31 0.66 2.40 3.04
N GLY A 32 0.93 1.12 2.79
CA GLY A 32 1.74 0.71 1.64
C GLY A 32 1.08 1.05 0.31
N PHE A 33 -0.22 0.77 0.19
CA PHE A 33 -0.99 1.02 -1.02
C PHE A 33 -1.08 2.52 -1.33
N ASP A 34 -1.43 3.35 -0.34
CA ASP A 34 -1.53 4.80 -0.52
C ASP A 34 -0.19 5.41 -0.94
N THR A 35 0.90 5.02 -0.27
CA THR A 35 2.26 5.50 -0.58
C THR A 35 2.69 5.08 -1.99
N LEU A 36 2.54 3.81 -2.33
CA LEU A 36 3.00 3.27 -3.61
C LEU A 36 2.18 3.82 -4.78
N THR A 37 0.86 3.90 -4.64
CA THR A 37 -0.02 4.42 -5.69
C THR A 37 0.17 5.91 -5.89
N SER A 38 0.34 6.68 -4.81
CA SER A 38 0.68 8.10 -4.89
C SER A 38 2.02 8.33 -5.58
N ALA A 39 3.07 7.60 -5.17
CA ALA A 39 4.38 7.69 -5.81
C ALA A 39 4.33 7.35 -7.30
N TRP A 40 3.59 6.29 -7.66
CA TRP A 40 3.38 5.92 -9.07
C TRP A 40 2.65 7.03 -9.83
N TRP A 41 1.59 7.60 -9.24
CA TRP A 41 0.81 8.68 -9.84
C TRP A 41 1.64 9.94 -10.07
N GLU A 42 2.41 10.36 -9.07
CA GLU A 42 3.30 11.51 -9.16
C GLU A 42 4.39 11.30 -10.21
N GLN A 43 5.01 10.11 -10.25
CA GLN A 43 6.01 9.79 -11.26
C GLN A 43 5.40 9.82 -12.67
N HIS A 44 4.20 9.26 -12.84
CA HIS A 44 3.51 9.22 -14.12
C HIS A 44 3.09 10.64 -14.58
N ASN A 45 2.68 11.50 -13.66
CA ASN A 45 2.16 12.84 -13.97
C ASN A 45 3.13 13.99 -13.63
N LYS A 46 4.41 13.69 -13.41
CA LYS A 46 5.42 14.61 -12.87
C LYS A 46 5.42 16.01 -13.50
N LYS A 47 5.26 16.12 -14.81
CA LYS A 47 5.31 17.42 -15.52
C LYS A 47 4.00 18.22 -15.47
N LYS A 48 2.90 17.59 -15.07
CA LYS A 48 1.56 18.18 -15.04
C LYS A 48 1.13 18.54 -13.61
N LEU A 49 1.84 18.02 -12.62
CA LEU A 49 1.48 18.19 -11.23
C LEU A 49 1.81 19.61 -10.76
N TRP A 50 0.87 20.23 -10.05
CA TRP A 50 1.05 21.58 -9.52
C TRP A 50 2.28 21.67 -8.62
N SER A 51 2.56 20.64 -7.81
CA SER A 51 3.76 20.60 -6.96
C SER A 51 5.04 20.80 -7.76
N THR A 52 5.20 20.08 -8.88
CA THR A 52 6.36 20.22 -9.76
C THR A 52 6.35 21.54 -10.52
N VAL A 53 5.20 22.02 -11.01
CA VAL A 53 5.12 23.32 -11.69
C VAL A 53 5.49 24.46 -10.75
N ARG A 54 4.97 24.44 -9.52
CA ARG A 54 5.29 25.41 -8.47
C ARG A 54 6.77 25.39 -8.10
N GLU A 55 7.36 24.21 -7.91
CA GLU A 55 8.79 24.08 -7.63
C GLU A 55 9.64 24.72 -8.75
N ASN A 56 9.26 24.53 -10.02
CA ASN A 56 9.94 25.18 -11.15
C ASN A 56 9.73 26.70 -11.22
N LEU A 57 8.65 27.22 -10.64
CA LEU A 57 8.36 28.66 -10.59
C LEU A 57 9.10 29.35 -9.44
N GLU A 58 9.21 28.71 -8.28
CA GLU A 58 9.95 29.22 -7.12
C GLU A 58 11.48 29.22 -7.35
N LEU A 59 11.96 28.41 -8.30
CA LEU A 59 13.37 28.36 -8.71
C LEU A 59 13.75 29.35 -9.84
N LYS A 60 12.81 30.18 -10.31
CA LYS A 60 13.03 31.24 -11.31
C LYS A 60 13.01 32.61 -10.67
#